data_AF-A0A7S4G7Y7-F1
#
_entry.id   AF-A0A7S4G7Y7-F1
#
_cell.length_a   1.000
_cell.length_b   1.000
_cell.length_c   1.000
_cell.angle_alpha   90.00
_cell.angle_beta   90.00
_cell.angle_gamma   90.00
#
_symmetry.space_group_name_H-M   'P 1'
#
loop_
_entity.id
_entity.type
_entity.pdbx_description
1 polymer ?
#
loop_
_entity_poly.entity_id
_entity_poly.type
_entity_poly.pdbx_seq_one_letter_code
_entity_poly.pdbx_strand_id
1 'polypeptide(L)'
;TAWVRRQISQHRSSAAAVPPPLSTMATSGVPRRIAAARMAAAVLGVAAAAGPATAKDPREDKPVVVILRCSEVTYIQEQLLRDLGTGARKDFRLAPAQMALSIKIFLGNSKLAEQFAMAIEQHVAPADRPKAKAFANQAIRTLQEIPRVGFKGQEPFLTSEQLLEMADLYNSSRRYMRQFCDLLPQDVLSEAKAINQALNAQSM
;
A
#
# COMPACT_ATOMS: atom_id res chain seq x y z
N THR A 1 -69.19 -12.44 8.92
CA THR A 1 -69.98 -11.47 8.14
C THR A 1 -69.10 -10.29 7.84
N ALA A 2 -68.79 -10.04 6.55
CA ALA A 2 -68.30 -8.77 5.97
C ALA A 2 -66.91 -8.24 6.39
N TRP A 3 -66.10 -7.59 5.55
CA TRP A 3 -65.99 -7.45 4.08
C TRP A 3 -64.65 -6.73 3.84
N VAL A 4 -63.96 -7.12 2.77
CA VAL A 4 -62.69 -6.57 2.26
C VAL A 4 -62.94 -5.31 1.42
N ARG A 5 -62.16 -4.22 1.59
CA ARG A 5 -61.98 -3.12 0.61
C ARG A 5 -60.54 -2.60 0.69
N ARG A 6 -59.67 -2.71 -0.33
CA ARG A 6 -59.66 -2.21 -1.73
C ARG A 6 -59.12 -0.76 -1.80
N GLN A 7 -57.84 -0.59 -2.17
CA GLN A 7 -57.31 0.58 -2.88
C GLN A 7 -56.24 0.13 -3.91
N ILE A 8 -56.60 0.09 -5.19
CA ILE A 8 -56.41 1.09 -6.27
C ILE A 8 -55.09 0.82 -7.04
N SER A 9 -55.25 0.09 -8.15
CA SER A 9 -54.37 0.22 -9.31
C SER A 9 -54.84 1.42 -10.13
N GLN A 10 -53.89 2.18 -10.69
CA GLN A 10 -54.15 3.03 -11.84
C GLN A 10 -53.12 2.77 -12.93
N HIS A 11 -53.65 2.84 -14.15
CA HIS A 11 -53.17 2.26 -15.39
C HIS A 11 -52.11 3.10 -16.10
N ARG A 12 -51.41 2.39 -16.99
CA ARG A 12 -50.48 2.85 -18.02
C ARG A 12 -51.14 3.66 -19.15
N SER A 13 -50.24 4.30 -19.92
CA SER A 13 -50.32 4.68 -21.35
C SER A 13 -51.01 6.02 -21.63
N SER A 14 -50.58 6.90 -22.53
CA SER A 14 -49.83 6.70 -23.78
C SER A 14 -49.17 8.02 -24.29
N ALA A 15 -48.26 7.88 -25.26
CA ALA A 15 -47.42 8.91 -25.88
C ALA A 15 -48.14 9.84 -26.90
N ALA A 16 -47.57 11.03 -27.14
CA ALA A 16 -47.57 11.70 -28.44
C ALA A 16 -46.40 12.70 -28.53
N ALA A 17 -45.65 12.63 -29.63
CA ALA A 17 -44.48 13.42 -29.95
C ALA A 17 -44.81 14.52 -30.96
N VAL A 18 -44.21 15.72 -30.82
CA VAL A 18 -43.91 16.70 -31.88
C VAL A 18 -42.71 17.59 -31.42
N PRO A 19 -41.64 17.79 -32.22
CA PRO A 19 -40.51 18.68 -31.92
C PRO A 19 -40.63 20.06 -32.62
N PRO A 20 -40.06 21.15 -32.08
CA PRO A 20 -38.89 21.82 -32.71
C PRO A 20 -38.05 22.70 -31.71
N PRO A 21 -37.15 23.61 -32.13
CA PRO A 21 -35.99 23.48 -33.00
C PRO A 21 -34.66 23.81 -32.26
N LEU A 22 -33.56 23.60 -33.00
CA LEU A 22 -32.15 23.87 -32.65
C LEU A 22 -31.85 25.32 -32.22
N SER A 23 -31.02 25.44 -31.17
CA SER A 23 -30.04 26.49 -30.80
C SER A 23 -30.03 26.60 -29.27
N THR A 24 -28.93 26.57 -28.53
CA THR A 24 -27.71 27.36 -28.70
C THR A 24 -26.64 26.76 -27.79
N MET A 25 -25.38 26.89 -28.22
CA MET A 25 -24.19 26.50 -27.48
C MET A 25 -24.18 27.06 -26.05
N ALA A 26 -24.05 26.18 -25.07
CA ALA A 26 -23.45 26.48 -23.79
C ALA A 26 -22.54 25.30 -23.44
N THR A 27 -21.29 25.40 -23.87
CA THR A 27 -20.19 24.56 -23.40
C THR A 27 -20.04 24.80 -21.90
N SER A 28 -20.74 24.02 -21.09
CA SER A 28 -20.50 23.92 -19.66
C SER A 28 -19.10 23.31 -19.50
N GLY A 29 -18.17 24.14 -19.06
CA GLY A 29 -16.79 23.75 -18.79
C GLY A 29 -16.78 22.56 -17.84
N VAL A 30 -16.36 21.41 -18.37
CA VAL A 30 -15.90 20.29 -17.57
C VAL A 30 -14.81 20.85 -16.65
N PRO A 31 -14.96 20.80 -15.31
CA PRO A 31 -13.88 21.20 -14.45
C PRO A 31 -12.71 20.25 -14.70
N ARG A 32 -11.67 20.77 -15.37
CA ARG A 32 -10.32 20.18 -15.44
C ARG A 32 -9.81 20.04 -14.01
N ARG A 33 -10.12 18.92 -13.37
CA ARG A 33 -9.39 18.38 -12.21
C ARG A 33 -8.76 17.05 -12.59
N ILE A 34 -7.95 17.09 -13.65
CA ILE A 34 -6.99 16.04 -13.98
C ILE A 34 -5.60 16.65 -13.81
N ALA A 35 -5.21 16.87 -12.55
CA ALA A 35 -3.85 17.27 -12.19
C ALA A 35 -3.43 16.76 -10.80
N ALA A 36 -4.15 15.78 -10.23
CA ALA A 36 -3.78 15.15 -8.95
C ALA A 36 -3.49 13.64 -9.08
N ALA A 37 -3.71 13.04 -10.25
CA ALA A 37 -3.48 11.60 -10.45
C ALA A 37 -2.00 11.24 -10.65
N ARG A 38 -1.13 12.20 -11.05
CA ARG A 38 0.30 11.92 -11.29
C ARG A 38 1.16 11.99 -10.02
N MET A 39 0.69 12.66 -8.95
CA MET A 39 1.36 12.66 -7.64
C MET A 39 0.86 11.50 -6.75
N ALA A 40 -0.41 11.10 -6.85
CA ALA A 40 -0.91 9.94 -6.11
C ALA A 40 -0.31 8.60 -6.59
N ALA A 41 0.01 8.50 -7.89
CA ALA A 41 0.73 7.35 -8.44
C ALA A 41 2.22 7.33 -8.05
N ALA A 42 2.81 8.46 -7.64
CA ALA A 42 4.20 8.57 -7.23
C ALA A 42 4.41 8.46 -5.70
N VAL A 43 3.37 8.67 -4.89
CA VAL A 43 3.49 8.72 -3.42
C VAL A 43 2.97 7.44 -2.73
N LEU A 44 2.11 6.65 -3.37
CA LEU A 44 1.86 5.25 -3.00
C LEU A 44 2.53 4.25 -3.96
N GLY A 45 3.20 4.77 -4.99
CA GLY A 45 4.14 4.07 -5.83
C GLY A 45 5.58 4.45 -5.46
N VAL A 46 6.03 4.06 -4.25
CA VAL A 46 7.46 3.73 -4.16
C VAL A 46 7.63 2.59 -5.14
N ALA A 47 8.31 2.89 -6.24
CA ALA A 47 8.43 2.06 -7.42
C ALA A 47 8.57 0.56 -7.09
N ALA A 48 7.45 -0.17 -7.13
CA ALA A 48 7.50 -1.41 -7.87
C ALA A 48 7.73 -0.96 -9.31
N ALA A 49 8.99 -0.77 -9.69
CA ALA A 49 9.42 -0.64 -11.06
C ALA A 49 9.12 -1.98 -11.76
N ALA A 50 7.84 -2.24 -12.02
CA ALA A 50 7.40 -3.10 -13.09
C ALA A 50 7.33 -2.23 -14.35
N GLY A 51 8.49 -1.69 -14.75
CA GLY A 51 8.70 -1.29 -16.13
C GLY A 51 8.75 -2.54 -17.01
N PRO A 52 8.61 -2.42 -18.35
CA PRO A 52 8.83 -3.54 -19.26
C PRO A 52 10.18 -4.18 -18.93
N ALA A 53 10.25 -5.51 -18.89
CA ALA A 53 11.35 -6.32 -18.39
C ALA A 53 12.75 -5.87 -18.88
N THR A 54 13.29 -4.82 -18.27
CA THR A 54 14.70 -4.48 -18.30
C THR A 54 15.40 -5.53 -17.46
N ALA A 55 16.51 -6.07 -17.96
CA ALA A 55 17.30 -7.08 -17.26
C ALA A 55 17.49 -6.68 -15.79
N LYS A 56 16.77 -7.38 -14.91
CA LYS A 56 16.77 -7.10 -13.47
C LYS A 56 18.17 -7.42 -12.97
N ASP A 57 18.84 -6.47 -12.32
CA ASP A 57 20.18 -6.71 -11.81
C ASP A 57 20.11 -7.91 -10.83
N PRO A 58 20.86 -9.00 -11.06
CA PRO A 58 20.80 -10.20 -10.21
C PRO A 58 21.07 -9.91 -8.73
N ARG A 59 21.74 -8.79 -8.44
CA ARG A 59 22.02 -8.33 -7.07
C ARG A 59 20.77 -7.85 -6.34
N GLU A 60 19.71 -7.45 -7.07
CA GLU A 60 18.44 -7.01 -6.49
C GLU A 60 17.67 -8.13 -5.79
N ASP A 61 17.88 -9.38 -6.22
CA ASP A 61 17.14 -10.54 -5.72
C ASP A 61 17.85 -11.24 -4.55
N LYS A 62 18.99 -10.69 -4.07
CA LYS A 62 19.66 -11.20 -2.87
C LYS A 62 18.74 -11.04 -1.65
N PRO A 63 18.51 -12.09 -0.83
CA PRO A 63 17.48 -12.05 0.21
C PRO A 63 17.63 -10.90 1.22
N VAL A 64 18.86 -10.66 1.70
CA VAL A 64 19.13 -9.58 2.65
C VAL A 64 18.94 -8.21 2.01
N VAL A 65 19.23 -8.04 0.71
CA VAL A 65 19.00 -6.79 -0.02
C VAL A 65 17.50 -6.50 -0.13
N VAL A 66 16.69 -7.51 -0.45
CA VAL A 66 15.22 -7.37 -0.51
C VAL A 66 14.66 -6.98 0.85
N ILE A 67 15.11 -7.62 1.94
CA ILE A 67 14.67 -7.29 3.30
C ILE A 67 15.02 -5.84 3.67
N LEU A 68 16.24 -5.37 3.33
CA LEU A 68 16.64 -3.99 3.56
C LEU A 68 15.78 -3.00 2.77
N ARG A 69 15.51 -3.26 1.48
CA ARG A 69 14.62 -2.44 0.66
C ARG A 69 13.20 -2.39 1.24
N CYS A 70 12.67 -3.54 1.68
CA CYS A 70 11.37 -3.60 2.34
C CYS A 70 11.34 -2.76 3.63
N SER A 71 12.43 -2.75 4.40
CA SER A 71 12.58 -1.91 5.59
C SER A 71 12.60 -0.41 5.27
N GLU A 72 13.25 -0.01 4.17
CA GLU A 72 13.25 1.38 3.67
C GLU A 72 11.86 1.82 3.17
N VAL A 73 11.19 0.98 2.38
CA VAL A 73 9.81 1.24 1.94
C VAL A 73 8.89 1.41 3.14
N THR A 74 9.03 0.54 4.15
CA THR A 74 8.28 0.60 5.41
C THR A 74 8.52 1.93 6.14
N TYR A 75 9.75 2.45 6.17
CA TYR A 75 10.06 3.76 6.73
C TYR A 75 9.41 4.92 5.95
N ILE A 76 9.45 4.87 4.62
CA ILE A 76 8.82 5.89 3.77
C ILE A 76 7.30 5.91 3.97
N GLN A 77 6.67 4.73 4.01
CA GLN A 77 5.22 4.60 4.26
C GLN A 77 4.85 5.07 5.67
N GLU A 78 5.65 4.74 6.68
CA GLU A 78 5.49 5.28 8.03
C GLU A 78 5.46 6.82 7.99
N GLN A 79 6.47 7.45 7.37
CA GLN A 79 6.57 8.92 7.38
C GLN A 79 5.41 9.58 6.62
N LEU A 80 5.03 9.02 5.47
CA LEU A 80 3.89 9.50 4.70
C LEU A 80 2.60 9.47 5.53
N LEU A 81 2.36 8.38 6.26
CA LEU A 81 1.15 8.24 7.07
C LEU A 81 1.14 9.19 8.27
N ARG A 82 2.30 9.46 8.88
CA ARG A 82 2.41 10.49 9.93
C ARG A 82 2.15 11.89 9.38
N ASP A 83 2.71 12.23 8.22
CA ASP A 83 2.43 13.52 7.55
C ASP A 83 0.93 13.70 7.27
N LEU A 84 0.25 12.63 6.84
CA LEU A 84 -1.19 12.65 6.57
C LEU A 84 -2.01 12.74 7.85
N GLY A 85 -1.69 11.91 8.85
CA GLY A 85 -2.42 11.84 10.13
C GLY A 85 -2.34 13.15 10.93
N THR A 86 -1.19 13.83 10.89
CA THR A 86 -0.97 15.13 11.55
C THR A 86 -1.51 16.33 10.75
N GLY A 87 -1.99 16.11 9.53
CA GLY A 87 -2.49 17.17 8.66
C GLY A 87 -1.41 18.06 8.03
N ALA A 88 -0.15 17.62 8.02
CA ALA A 88 0.93 18.30 7.30
C ALA A 88 0.68 18.31 5.78
N ARG A 89 -0.09 17.34 5.27
CA ARG A 89 -0.54 17.24 3.87
C ARG A 89 -2.06 17.27 3.77
N LYS A 90 -2.64 18.47 3.68
CA LYS A 90 -4.10 18.70 3.72
C LYS A 90 -4.86 18.30 2.44
N ASP A 91 -4.16 18.27 1.31
CA ASP A 91 -4.78 18.03 -0.01
C ASP A 91 -4.83 16.54 -0.40
N PHE A 92 -4.32 15.65 0.46
CA PHE A 92 -4.27 14.23 0.18
C PHE A 92 -5.14 13.46 1.16
N ARG A 93 -5.99 12.58 0.63
CA ARG A 93 -6.80 11.64 1.40
C ARG A 93 -6.57 10.24 0.86
N LEU A 94 -6.59 9.26 1.75
CA LEU A 94 -6.32 7.88 1.41
C LEU A 94 -7.56 7.03 1.68
N ALA A 95 -8.01 6.29 0.68
CA ALA A 95 -9.11 5.34 0.86
C ALA A 95 -8.61 4.01 1.46
N PRO A 96 -9.35 3.36 2.37
CA PRO A 96 -8.97 2.07 2.93
C PRO A 96 -8.61 1.00 1.90
N ALA A 97 -9.40 0.90 0.83
CA ALA A 97 -9.19 -0.07 -0.24
C ALA A 97 -7.85 0.13 -0.97
N GLN A 98 -7.42 1.38 -1.14
CA GLN A 98 -6.12 1.70 -1.76
C GLN A 98 -4.97 1.24 -0.88
N MET A 99 -5.08 1.44 0.44
CA MET A 99 -4.08 0.96 1.40
C MET A 99 -3.98 -0.57 1.39
N ALA A 100 -5.12 -1.25 1.49
CA ALA A 100 -5.17 -2.71 1.50
C ALA A 100 -4.56 -3.31 0.21
N LEU A 101 -4.87 -2.73 -0.95
CA LEU A 101 -4.28 -3.13 -2.22
C LEU A 101 -2.77 -2.89 -2.26
N SER A 102 -2.30 -1.73 -1.79
CA SER A 102 -0.88 -1.38 -1.73
C SER A 102 -0.08 -2.43 -0.93
N ILE A 103 -0.56 -2.79 0.26
CA ILE A 103 0.10 -3.78 1.12
C ILE A 103 0.07 -5.18 0.50
N LYS A 104 -1.05 -5.56 -0.12
CA LYS A 104 -1.15 -6.85 -0.82
C LYS A 104 -0.12 -6.94 -1.96
N ILE A 105 0.02 -5.88 -2.76
CA ILE A 105 1.00 -5.82 -3.85
C ILE A 105 2.42 -5.85 -3.27
N PHE A 106 2.70 -5.04 -2.23
CA PHE A 106 4.00 -4.99 -1.57
C PHE A 106 4.45 -6.36 -1.04
N LEU A 107 3.59 -7.03 -0.26
CA LEU A 107 3.89 -8.35 0.30
C LEU A 107 3.98 -9.43 -0.78
N GLY A 108 3.11 -9.38 -1.79
CA GLY A 108 3.11 -10.34 -2.89
C GLY A 108 4.35 -10.24 -3.78
N ASN A 109 4.75 -9.02 -4.14
CA ASN A 109 5.89 -8.79 -5.04
C ASN A 109 7.24 -9.00 -4.36
N SER A 110 7.37 -8.65 -3.07
CA SER A 110 8.62 -8.81 -2.33
C SER A 110 8.93 -10.27 -1.98
N LYS A 111 7.91 -11.13 -1.93
CA LYS A 111 8.04 -12.51 -1.41
C LYS A 111 8.74 -12.53 -0.05
N LEU A 112 8.47 -11.52 0.78
CA LEU A 112 9.28 -11.21 1.97
C LEU A 112 9.44 -12.40 2.94
N ALA A 113 8.41 -13.25 3.06
CA ALA A 113 8.48 -14.48 3.85
C ALA A 113 9.53 -15.47 3.33
N GLU A 114 9.57 -15.69 2.02
CA GLU A 114 10.57 -16.55 1.37
C GLU A 114 11.98 -15.95 1.51
N GLN A 115 12.11 -14.62 1.37
CA GLN A 115 13.39 -13.93 1.54
C GLN A 115 13.93 -14.06 2.96
N PHE A 116 13.08 -13.91 3.99
CA PHE A 116 13.48 -14.19 5.37
C PHE A 116 13.91 -15.64 5.55
N ALA A 117 13.14 -16.60 5.04
CA ALA A 117 13.48 -18.02 5.16
C ALA A 117 14.85 -18.33 4.53
N MET A 118 15.12 -17.81 3.32
CA MET A 118 16.41 -17.99 2.65
C MET A 118 17.55 -17.33 3.44
N ALA A 119 17.38 -16.09 3.90
CA ALA A 119 18.41 -15.38 4.67
C ALA A 119 18.72 -16.11 6.00
N ILE A 120 17.71 -16.68 6.67
CA ILE A 120 17.88 -17.44 7.91
C ILE A 120 18.70 -18.70 7.66
N GLU A 121 18.37 -19.45 6.61
CA GLU A 121 19.06 -20.72 6.34
C GLU A 121 20.48 -20.49 5.80
N GLN A 122 20.72 -19.42 5.04
CA GLN A 122 22.01 -19.13 4.41
C GLN A 122 23.00 -18.40 5.32
N HIS A 123 22.53 -17.47 6.16
CA HIS A 123 23.43 -16.50 6.82
C HIS A 123 23.32 -16.49 8.35
N VAL A 124 22.18 -16.90 8.93
CA VAL A 124 22.00 -16.83 10.39
C VAL A 124 22.62 -18.06 11.07
N ALA A 125 23.40 -17.82 12.11
CA ALA A 125 24.00 -18.86 12.95
C ALA A 125 22.92 -19.82 13.49
N PRO A 126 23.14 -21.16 13.48
CA PRO A 126 22.11 -22.14 13.87
C PRO A 126 21.44 -21.86 15.22
N ALA A 127 22.21 -21.39 16.21
CA ALA A 127 21.71 -21.05 17.54
C ALA A 127 20.71 -19.88 17.54
N ASP A 128 20.85 -18.91 16.63
CA ASP A 128 20.01 -17.71 16.55
C ASP A 128 18.82 -17.87 15.59
N ARG A 129 18.77 -18.97 14.80
CA ARG A 129 17.68 -19.19 13.83
C ARG A 129 16.28 -19.16 14.43
N PRO A 130 15.99 -19.74 15.61
CA PRO A 130 14.65 -19.63 16.22
C PRO A 130 14.26 -18.19 16.51
N LYS A 131 15.21 -17.38 17.00
CA LYS A 131 15.02 -15.95 17.29
C LYS A 131 14.81 -15.15 16.00
N ALA A 132 15.60 -15.42 14.97
CA ALA A 132 15.43 -14.81 13.66
C ALA A 132 14.08 -15.14 13.02
N LYS A 133 13.63 -16.40 13.11
CA LYS A 133 12.28 -16.82 12.67
C LYS A 133 11.18 -16.07 13.42
N ALA A 134 11.34 -15.87 14.72
CA ALA A 134 10.38 -15.09 15.52
C ALA A 134 10.29 -13.64 15.02
N PHE A 135 11.42 -12.95 14.80
CA PHE A 135 11.42 -11.58 14.28
C PHE A 135 10.84 -11.48 12.87
N ALA A 136 11.21 -12.39 11.96
CA ALA A 136 10.66 -12.44 10.61
C ALA A 136 9.12 -12.61 10.62
N ASN A 137 8.61 -13.54 11.42
CA ASN A 137 7.17 -13.78 11.55
C ASN A 137 6.43 -12.57 12.12
N GLN A 138 7.02 -11.91 13.14
CA GLN A 138 6.42 -10.69 13.69
C GLN A 138 6.41 -9.55 12.68
N ALA A 139 7.49 -9.33 11.93
CA ALA A 139 7.55 -8.32 10.89
C ALA A 139 6.43 -8.49 9.85
N ILE A 140 6.24 -9.72 9.35
CA ILE A 140 5.22 -10.05 8.34
C ILE A 140 3.81 -9.91 8.93
N ARG A 141 3.58 -10.48 10.12
CA ARG A 141 2.28 -10.42 10.79
C ARG A 141 1.87 -8.96 11.01
N THR A 142 2.77 -8.12 11.52
CA THR A 142 2.50 -6.69 11.73
C THR A 142 2.10 -5.99 10.43
N LEU A 143 2.77 -6.27 9.30
CA LEU A 143 2.38 -5.70 8.00
C LEU A 143 0.99 -6.19 7.55
N GLN A 144 0.64 -7.44 7.84
CA GLN A 144 -0.67 -8.01 7.52
C GLN A 144 -1.81 -7.44 8.38
N GLU A 145 -1.53 -6.82 9.52
CA GLU A 145 -2.53 -6.14 10.35
C GLU A 145 -2.93 -4.76 9.77
N ILE A 146 -2.04 -4.10 9.01
CA ILE A 146 -2.27 -2.73 8.52
C ILE A 146 -3.57 -2.60 7.72
N PRO A 147 -3.92 -3.50 6.78
CA PRO A 147 -5.18 -3.39 6.06
C PRO A 147 -6.40 -3.44 6.99
N ARG A 148 -6.32 -4.18 8.10
CA ARG A 148 -7.45 -4.33 9.04
C ARG A 148 -7.79 -3.01 9.72
N VAL A 149 -6.78 -2.17 10.01
CA VAL A 149 -7.00 -0.82 10.55
C VAL A 149 -7.87 0.01 9.62
N GLY A 150 -7.64 -0.09 8.31
CA GLY A 150 -8.38 0.71 7.33
C GLY A 150 -9.85 0.34 7.20
N PHE A 151 -10.21 -0.90 7.53
CA PHE A 151 -11.58 -1.38 7.50
C PHE A 151 -12.28 -1.31 8.87
N LYS A 152 -11.66 -0.67 9.89
CA LYS A 152 -12.34 -0.36 11.16
C LYS A 152 -13.29 0.82 10.95
N GLY A 153 -14.42 0.59 10.27
CA GLY A 153 -15.45 1.60 10.03
C GLY A 153 -16.08 1.55 8.64
N GLN A 154 -16.87 2.56 8.31
CA GLN A 154 -17.55 2.71 7.02
C GLN A 154 -17.17 4.02 6.32
N GLU A 155 -16.13 4.70 6.80
CA GLU A 155 -15.68 5.96 6.24
C GLU A 155 -15.10 5.77 4.83
N PRO A 156 -15.39 6.70 3.89
CA PRO A 156 -14.83 6.64 2.54
C PRO A 156 -13.31 6.87 2.52
N PHE A 157 -12.75 7.48 3.58
CA PHE A 157 -11.34 7.81 3.72
C PHE A 157 -10.86 7.48 5.13
N LEU A 158 -9.55 7.19 5.25
CA LEU A 158 -8.92 6.94 6.52
C LEU A 158 -8.94 8.18 7.42
N THR A 159 -9.29 7.99 8.69
CA THR A 159 -9.22 9.02 9.72
C THR A 159 -7.78 9.27 10.14
N SER A 160 -7.50 10.43 10.75
CA SER A 160 -6.18 10.72 11.33
C SER A 160 -5.72 9.64 12.31
N GLU A 161 -6.63 9.14 13.14
CA GLU A 161 -6.34 8.06 14.10
C GLU A 161 -5.92 6.76 13.39
N GLN A 162 -6.68 6.34 12.37
CA GLN A 162 -6.34 5.16 11.57
C GLN A 162 -5.00 5.31 10.86
N LEU A 163 -4.70 6.50 10.31
CA LEU A 163 -3.41 6.78 9.66
C LEU A 163 -2.24 6.66 10.64
N LEU A 164 -2.38 7.21 11.85
CA LEU A 164 -1.35 7.13 12.88
C LEU A 164 -1.19 5.70 13.41
N GLU A 165 -2.28 4.96 13.62
CA GLU A 165 -2.23 3.54 14.00
C GLU A 165 -1.50 2.70 12.93
N MET A 166 -1.79 2.92 11.65
CA MET A 166 -1.07 2.27 10.55
C MET A 166 0.42 2.63 10.53
N ALA A 167 0.78 3.91 10.80
CA ALA A 167 2.18 4.33 10.87
C ALA A 167 2.93 3.60 11.99
N ASP A 168 2.30 3.39 13.15
CA ASP A 168 2.90 2.66 14.27
C ASP A 168 3.09 1.17 13.96
N LEU A 169 2.21 0.57 13.15
CA LEU A 169 2.40 -0.78 12.63
C LEU A 169 3.59 -0.86 11.66
N TYR A 170 3.74 0.08 10.73
CA TYR A 170 4.94 0.13 9.88
C TYR A 170 6.22 0.29 10.73
N ASN A 171 6.24 1.21 11.70
CA ASN A 171 7.36 1.37 12.62
C ASN A 171 7.70 0.05 13.35
N SER A 172 6.67 -0.63 13.87
CA SER A 172 6.84 -1.90 14.59
C SER A 172 7.42 -2.99 13.69
N SER A 173 6.92 -3.12 12.45
CA SER A 173 7.47 -4.07 11.48
C SER A 173 8.94 -3.77 11.18
N ARG A 174 9.28 -2.49 10.94
CA ARG A 174 10.66 -2.04 10.71
C ARG A 174 11.60 -2.38 11.86
N ARG A 175 11.13 -2.23 13.11
CA ARG A 175 11.90 -2.62 14.29
C ARG A 175 12.20 -4.12 14.29
N TYR A 176 11.23 -4.98 13.95
CA TYR A 176 11.46 -6.42 13.82
C TYR A 176 12.43 -6.75 12.67
N MET A 177 12.34 -6.06 11.53
CA MET A 177 13.31 -6.24 10.43
C MET A 177 14.72 -5.83 10.86
N ARG A 178 14.87 -4.74 11.63
CA ARG A 178 16.17 -4.32 12.18
C ARG A 178 16.72 -5.36 13.15
N GLN A 179 15.90 -5.82 14.10
CA GLN A 179 16.29 -6.86 15.05
C GLN A 179 16.69 -8.16 14.36
N PHE A 180 16.06 -8.48 13.22
CA PHE A 180 16.50 -9.57 12.36
C PHE A 180 17.88 -9.29 11.76
N CYS A 181 18.11 -8.10 11.19
CA CYS A 181 19.41 -7.72 10.63
C CYS A 181 20.54 -7.73 11.66
N ASP A 182 20.25 -7.46 12.93
CA ASP A 182 21.22 -7.52 14.04
C ASP A 182 21.74 -8.95 14.30
N LEU A 183 21.03 -9.98 13.80
CA LEU A 183 21.44 -11.40 13.88
C LEU A 183 22.25 -11.88 12.67
N LEU A 184 22.45 -11.02 11.67
CA LEU A 184 23.23 -11.36 10.48
C LEU A 184 24.73 -11.12 10.72
N PRO A 185 25.61 -11.92 10.08
CA PRO A 185 27.03 -11.62 9.99
C PRO A 185 27.27 -10.21 9.40
N GLN A 186 28.24 -9.49 9.96
CA GLN A 186 28.49 -8.08 9.60
C GLN A 186 28.96 -7.92 8.14
N ASP A 187 29.71 -8.87 7.63
CA ASP A 187 30.15 -8.94 6.23
C ASP A 187 28.94 -9.00 5.28
N VAL A 188 28.01 -9.94 5.52
CA VAL A 188 26.77 -10.09 4.73
C VAL A 188 25.93 -8.81 4.77
N LEU A 189 25.77 -8.21 5.96
CA LEU A 189 24.99 -6.99 6.11
C LEU A 189 25.65 -5.79 5.42
N SER A 190 26.97 -5.68 5.50
CA SER A 190 27.72 -4.60 4.84
C SER A 190 27.66 -4.69 3.32
N GLU A 191 27.78 -5.90 2.76
CA GLU A 191 27.64 -6.15 1.32
C GLU A 191 26.23 -5.79 0.86
N ALA A 192 25.20 -6.25 1.57
CA ALA A 192 23.81 -5.96 1.23
C ALA A 192 23.51 -4.45 1.27
N LYS A 193 24.06 -3.71 2.24
CA LYS A 193 23.97 -2.25 2.30
C LYS A 193 24.64 -1.57 1.12
N ALA A 194 25.85 -2.00 0.76
CA ALA A 194 26.57 -1.44 -0.39
C ALA A 194 25.82 -1.66 -1.71
N ILE A 195 25.26 -2.87 -1.91
CA ILE A 195 24.41 -3.17 -3.06
C ILE A 195 23.18 -2.27 -3.06
N ASN A 196 22.49 -2.15 -1.92
CA ASN A 196 21.29 -1.33 -1.83
C ASN A 196 21.57 0.15 -2.14
N GLN A 197 22.67 0.69 -1.64
CA GLN A 197 23.12 2.05 -1.96
C GLN A 197 23.41 2.23 -3.46
N ALA A 198 24.08 1.27 -4.09
CA ALA A 198 24.37 1.32 -5.51
C ALA A 198 23.08 1.29 -6.37
N LEU A 199 22.11 0.47 -6.00
CA LEU A 199 20.81 0.42 -6.68
C LEU A 199 20.01 1.71 -6.53
N ASN A 200 20.03 2.31 -5.34
CA ASN A 200 19.36 3.59 -5.08
C ASN A 200 20.01 4.73 -5.88
N ALA A 201 21.33 4.73 -6.05
CA ALA A 201 22.05 5.73 -6.85
C ALA A 201 21.73 5.65 -8.36
N GLN A 202 21.34 4.49 -8.88
CA GLN A 202 20.95 4.30 -10.29
C GLN A 202 19.52 4.74 -10.60
N SER A 203 18.69 4.91 -9.56
CA SER A 203 17.27 5.25 -9.69
C SER A 203 17.00 6.76 -9.62
N MET A 204 18.05 7.58 -9.46
CA MET A 204 18.02 9.05 -9.43
C MET A 204 18.57 9.64 -10.73
#